data_AF-A0A0G3GPA0-F1
#
_entry.id   AF-A0A0G3GPA0-F1
#
_cell.length_a   1.000
_cell.length_b   1.000
_cell.length_c   1.000
_cell.angle_alpha   90.00
_cell.angle_beta   90.00
_cell.angle_gamma   90.00
#
_symmetry.space_group_name_H-M   'P 1'
#
loop_
_entity.id
_entity.type
_entity.pdbx_description
1 polymer ?
#
loop_
_entity_poly.entity_id
_entity_poly.type
_entity_poly.pdbx_seq_one_letter_code
_entity_poly.pdbx_strand_id
1 'polypeptide(L)'
;MFFDMMLSLPMRYREVYESRAQRAQNTDEARIPIENFQGQGLVFAGDQDAMWQGDVAARGIAKRNPRLEAHVYPDAGHLFSDDITSMGRSWEKTFGGTVEGNRAAKQDSDRILLEKLAAWHPAH
;
A
#
# COMPACT_ATOMS: atom_id res chain seq x y z
N MET A 1 -2.91 -6.84 -21.07
CA MET A 1 -1.43 -6.91 -21.20
C MET A 1 -0.98 -6.51 -22.62
N PHE A 2 -0.97 -7.40 -23.63
CA PHE A 2 -0.44 -7.06 -24.97
C PHE A 2 -1.23 -5.94 -25.69
N PHE A 3 -2.56 -5.98 -25.65
CA PHE A 3 -3.41 -4.95 -26.28
C PHE A 3 -3.31 -3.59 -25.58
N ASP A 4 -3.28 -3.58 -24.24
CA ASP A 4 -3.14 -2.35 -23.43
C ASP A 4 -1.76 -1.69 -23.63
N MET A 5 -0.69 -2.49 -23.73
CA MET A 5 0.67 -2.01 -23.98
C MET A 5 0.80 -1.39 -25.38
N MET A 6 0.16 -1.98 -26.39
CA MET A 6 0.10 -1.42 -27.75
C MET A 6 -0.66 -0.09 -27.81
N LEU A 7 -1.59 0.14 -26.88
CA LEU A 7 -2.38 1.37 -26.75
C LEU A 7 -1.83 2.35 -25.71
N SER A 8 -0.65 2.08 -25.11
CA SER A 8 -0.08 2.88 -24.00
C SER A 8 -1.07 3.12 -22.84
N LEU A 9 -2.02 2.20 -22.64
CA LEU A 9 -2.98 2.30 -21.58
C LEU A 9 -2.29 1.96 -20.24
N PRO A 10 -2.62 2.68 -19.15
CA PRO A 10 -2.07 2.38 -17.84
C PRO A 10 -2.41 0.94 -17.46
N MET A 11 -1.36 0.20 -17.11
CA MET A 11 -1.46 -1.22 -16.78
C MET A 11 -1.64 -1.41 -15.28
N ARG A 12 -2.54 -2.32 -14.93
CA ARG A 12 -2.54 -2.94 -13.60
C ARG A 12 -1.32 -3.83 -13.51
N TYR A 13 -0.46 -3.58 -12.53
CA TYR A 13 0.78 -4.33 -12.34
C TYR A 13 0.64 -5.41 -11.27
N ARG A 14 -0.40 -5.34 -10.43
CA ARG A 14 -0.59 -6.26 -9.29
C ARG A 14 -0.45 -7.72 -9.70
N GLU A 15 -1.13 -8.15 -10.76
CA GLU A 15 -1.12 -9.54 -11.21
C GLU A 15 0.29 -10.00 -11.65
N VAL A 16 1.09 -9.07 -12.20
CA VAL A 16 2.49 -9.34 -12.54
C VAL A 16 3.31 -9.52 -11.27
N TYR A 17 3.21 -8.60 -10.32
CA TYR A 17 3.95 -8.66 -9.07
C TYR A 17 3.58 -9.91 -8.24
N GLU A 18 2.30 -10.27 -8.18
CA GLU A 18 1.84 -11.49 -7.51
C GLU A 18 2.43 -12.74 -8.17
N SER A 19 2.38 -12.82 -9.51
CA SER A 19 2.96 -13.95 -10.24
C SER A 19 4.48 -14.08 -10.07
N ARG A 20 5.18 -12.94 -9.96
CA ARG A 20 6.64 -12.91 -9.74
C ARG A 20 6.98 -13.35 -8.34
N ALA A 21 6.25 -12.86 -7.33
CA ALA A 21 6.45 -13.27 -5.95
C ALA A 21 6.20 -14.77 -5.75
N GLN A 22 5.18 -15.34 -6.40
CA GLN A 22 4.89 -16.78 -6.34
C GLN A 22 5.98 -17.65 -6.97
N ARG A 23 6.72 -17.12 -7.96
CA ARG A 23 7.76 -17.86 -8.69
C ARG A 23 9.18 -17.54 -8.22
N ALA A 24 9.33 -16.63 -7.26
CA ALA A 24 10.63 -16.23 -6.75
C ALA A 24 11.30 -17.39 -6.02
N GLN A 25 12.55 -17.65 -6.35
CA GLN A 25 13.38 -18.68 -5.71
C GLN A 25 14.21 -18.12 -4.55
N ASN A 26 14.31 -16.79 -4.46
CA ASN A 26 15.14 -16.08 -3.50
C ASN A 26 14.29 -15.30 -2.47
N THR A 27 13.09 -15.77 -2.16
CA THR A 27 12.13 -15.08 -1.28
C THR A 27 12.73 -14.73 0.08
N ASP A 28 13.50 -15.64 0.67
CA ASP A 28 14.13 -15.42 1.99
C ASP A 28 15.26 -14.37 1.94
N GLU A 29 16.04 -14.36 0.86
CA GLU A 29 17.16 -13.42 0.66
C GLU A 29 16.64 -12.00 0.33
N ALA A 30 15.60 -11.90 -0.50
CA ALA A 30 15.00 -10.63 -0.88
C ALA A 30 14.16 -9.98 0.23
N ARG A 31 13.88 -10.71 1.32
CA ARG A 31 13.05 -10.25 2.42
C ARG A 31 13.79 -9.22 3.27
N ILE A 32 13.13 -8.09 3.53
CA ILE A 32 13.59 -7.12 4.54
C ILE A 32 13.51 -7.77 5.93
N PRO A 33 14.61 -7.82 6.72
CA PRO A 33 14.66 -8.41 8.05
C PRO A 33 14.03 -7.47 9.09
N ILE A 34 12.73 -7.21 8.91
CA ILE A 34 11.97 -6.22 9.68
C ILE A 34 11.88 -6.55 11.17
N GLU A 35 12.06 -7.81 11.54
CA GLU A 35 12.21 -8.28 12.92
C GLU A 35 13.35 -7.60 13.69
N ASN A 36 14.37 -7.08 12.99
CA ASN A 36 15.50 -6.39 13.61
C ASN A 36 15.21 -4.91 13.90
N PHE A 37 14.14 -4.35 13.32
CA PHE A 37 13.78 -2.95 13.52
C PHE A 37 13.26 -2.70 14.94
N GLN A 38 13.91 -1.77 15.66
CA GLN A 38 13.60 -1.46 17.08
C GLN A 38 12.68 -0.25 17.25
N GLY A 39 12.41 0.51 16.20
CA GLY A 39 11.49 1.65 16.26
C GLY A 39 10.02 1.21 16.33
N GLN A 40 9.15 2.18 16.56
CA GLN A 40 7.72 2.05 16.29
C GLN A 40 7.46 2.44 14.83
N GLY A 41 6.43 1.86 14.22
CA GLY A 41 6.10 2.19 12.85
C GLY A 41 4.66 1.89 12.49
N LEU A 42 4.19 2.62 11.48
CA LEU A 42 2.89 2.46 10.87
C LEU A 42 3.08 1.98 9.44
N VAL A 43 2.20 1.09 8.99
CA VAL A 43 2.15 0.61 7.61
C VAL A 43 0.72 0.72 7.12
N PHE A 44 0.50 1.50 6.08
CA PHE A 44 -0.81 1.71 5.49
C PHE A 44 -0.85 1.06 4.10
N ALA A 45 -1.94 0.36 3.77
CA ALA A 45 -2.14 -0.22 2.45
C ALA A 45 -3.62 -0.24 2.07
N GLY A 46 -3.92 -0.20 0.77
CA GLY A 46 -5.25 -0.46 0.24
C GLY A 46 -5.38 -1.91 -0.21
N ASP A 47 -6.55 -2.53 -0.01
CA ASP A 47 -6.81 -3.91 -0.45
C ASP A 47 -7.06 -4.03 -1.98
N GLN A 48 -7.27 -2.90 -2.65
CA GLN A 48 -7.43 -2.79 -4.10
C GLN A 48 -6.23 -2.10 -4.77
N ASP A 49 -5.04 -2.14 -4.16
CA ASP A 49 -3.80 -1.66 -4.79
C ASP A 49 -3.59 -2.36 -6.15
N ALA A 50 -3.69 -1.57 -7.23
CA ALA A 50 -3.57 -2.05 -8.61
C ALA A 50 -2.10 -2.20 -9.07
N MET A 51 -1.14 -1.70 -8.30
CA MET A 51 0.28 -1.72 -8.64
C MET A 51 0.96 -2.97 -8.10
N TRP A 52 0.71 -3.34 -6.85
CA TRP A 52 1.32 -4.50 -6.18
C TRP A 52 0.50 -4.94 -4.97
N GLN A 53 0.81 -6.11 -4.42
CA GLN A 53 0.13 -6.69 -3.26
C GLN A 53 0.51 -6.04 -1.92
N GLY A 54 0.35 -4.72 -1.82
CA GLY A 54 0.72 -3.91 -0.64
C GLY A 54 0.01 -4.34 0.64
N ASP A 55 -1.25 -4.78 0.56
CA ASP A 55 -2.03 -5.32 1.67
C ASP A 55 -1.41 -6.60 2.27
N VAL A 56 -0.93 -7.50 1.41
CA VAL A 56 -0.24 -8.73 1.82
C VAL A 56 1.08 -8.39 2.49
N ALA A 57 1.83 -7.45 1.92
CA ALA A 57 3.10 -6.98 2.49
C ALA A 57 2.90 -6.32 3.86
N ALA A 58 1.91 -5.44 4.01
CA ALA A 58 1.61 -4.74 5.26
C ALA A 58 1.26 -5.72 6.39
N ARG A 59 0.35 -6.67 6.14
CA ARG A 59 0.00 -7.73 7.10
C ARG A 59 1.20 -8.61 7.44
N GLY A 60 2.00 -8.97 6.44
CA GLY A 60 3.20 -9.78 6.61
C GLY A 60 4.31 -9.08 7.42
N ILE A 61 4.41 -7.76 7.33
CA ILE A 61 5.33 -6.95 8.13
C ILE A 61 4.89 -6.93 9.60
N ALA A 62 3.63 -6.56 9.88
CA ALA A 62 3.10 -6.51 11.25
C ALA A 62 3.13 -7.87 11.95
N LYS A 63 2.91 -8.97 11.21
CA LYS A 63 3.03 -10.34 11.76
C LYS A 63 4.46 -10.68 12.21
N ARG A 64 5.48 -10.11 11.57
CA ARG A 64 6.89 -10.39 11.86
C ARG A 64 7.52 -9.43 12.85
N ASN A 65 6.96 -8.23 13.03
CA ASN A 65 7.41 -7.27 14.02
C ASN A 65 6.20 -6.61 14.73
N PRO A 66 5.93 -6.94 16.01
CA PRO A 66 4.79 -6.40 16.75
C PRO A 66 4.92 -4.90 17.08
N ARG A 67 6.07 -4.27 16.83
CA ARG A 67 6.24 -2.80 16.93
C ARG A 67 5.69 -2.06 15.72
N LEU A 68 5.32 -2.78 14.66
CA LEU A 68 4.77 -2.23 13.44
C LEU A 68 3.27 -2.49 13.37
N GLU A 69 2.50 -1.42 13.32
CA GLU A 69 1.04 -1.45 13.25
C GLU A 69 0.62 -1.30 11.79
N ALA A 70 -0.09 -2.30 11.25
CA ALA A 70 -0.56 -2.28 9.88
C ALA A 70 -2.06 -1.99 9.80
N HIS A 71 -2.44 -1.03 8.96
CA HIS A 71 -3.84 -0.75 8.61
C HIS A 71 -4.04 -1.01 7.12
N VAL A 72 -4.99 -1.89 6.82
CA VAL A 72 -5.40 -2.19 5.44
C VAL A 72 -6.80 -1.65 5.23
N TYR A 73 -6.94 -0.72 4.31
CA TYR A 73 -8.19 -0.02 4.03
C TYR A 73 -8.97 -0.72 2.93
N PRO A 74 -10.26 -1.05 3.18
CA PRO A 74 -11.12 -1.58 2.14
C PRO A 74 -11.38 -0.53 1.06
N ASP A 75 -11.50 -0.98 -0.18
CA ASP A 75 -11.83 -0.17 -1.35
C ASP A 75 -10.81 0.94 -1.65
N ALA A 76 -9.61 0.86 -1.08
CA ALA A 76 -8.52 1.79 -1.32
C ALA A 76 -7.45 1.16 -2.22
N GLY A 77 -6.84 1.99 -3.06
CA GLY A 77 -5.82 1.61 -4.02
C GLY A 77 -4.40 1.84 -3.51
N HIS A 78 -3.50 2.02 -4.46
CA HIS A 78 -2.08 2.31 -4.24
C HIS A 78 -1.85 3.71 -3.66
N LEU A 79 -2.68 4.68 -4.08
CA LEU A 79 -2.55 6.08 -3.69
C LEU A 79 -3.80 6.53 -2.94
N PHE A 80 -3.61 7.06 -1.74
CA PHE A 80 -4.67 7.68 -0.95
C PHE A 80 -4.73 9.18 -1.24
N SER A 81 -5.91 9.68 -1.59
CA SER A 81 -6.12 11.09 -1.92
C SER A 81 -7.53 11.52 -1.52
N ASP A 82 -7.69 12.77 -1.06
CA ASP A 82 -9.00 13.36 -0.81
C ASP A 82 -9.82 13.52 -2.11
N ASP A 83 -9.11 13.72 -3.22
CA ASP A 83 -9.64 13.64 -4.59
C ASP A 83 -8.66 12.85 -5.45
N ILE A 84 -8.97 11.57 -5.70
CA ILE A 84 -8.15 10.71 -6.57
C ILE A 84 -8.40 11.01 -8.06
N THR A 85 -9.51 11.65 -8.41
CA THR A 85 -9.88 11.92 -9.81
C THR A 85 -8.99 12.99 -10.44
N SER A 86 -8.35 13.83 -9.61
CA SER A 86 -7.34 14.79 -10.04
C SER A 86 -6.08 14.14 -10.62
N MET A 87 -5.88 12.83 -10.41
CA MET A 87 -4.73 12.07 -10.93
C MET A 87 -4.91 11.65 -12.40
N GLY A 88 -6.00 12.07 -13.04
CA GLY A 88 -6.28 11.85 -14.46
C GLY A 88 -7.30 10.74 -14.71
N ARG A 89 -7.79 10.66 -15.96
CA ARG A 89 -8.94 9.83 -16.36
C ARG A 89 -8.75 8.31 -16.29
N SER A 90 -7.61 7.83 -15.80
CA SER A 90 -7.31 6.40 -15.74
C SER A 90 -6.70 5.99 -14.41
N TRP A 91 -6.93 6.81 -13.37
CA TRP A 91 -6.45 6.58 -12.03
C TRP A 91 -6.92 5.21 -11.49
N GLU A 92 -8.14 4.74 -11.82
CA GLU A 92 -8.66 3.45 -11.35
C GLU A 92 -7.77 2.29 -11.82
N LYS A 93 -7.25 2.37 -13.04
CA LYS A 93 -6.39 1.32 -13.60
C LYS A 93 -4.97 1.37 -13.04
N THR A 94 -4.45 2.57 -12.80
CA THR A 94 -3.08 2.77 -12.33
C THR A 94 -2.94 2.51 -10.84
N PHE A 95 -3.87 3.02 -10.04
CA PHE A 95 -3.77 3.02 -8.58
C PHE A 95 -4.79 2.07 -7.95
N GLY A 96 -5.96 1.88 -8.55
CA GLY A 96 -7.02 1.06 -7.98
C GLY A 96 -7.82 1.77 -6.88
N GLY A 97 -8.70 1.01 -6.23
CA GLY A 97 -9.65 1.52 -5.25
C GLY A 97 -10.81 2.30 -5.87
N THR A 98 -11.60 2.90 -4.99
CA THR A 98 -12.75 3.76 -5.29
C THR A 98 -12.47 5.20 -4.86
N VAL A 99 -13.28 6.16 -5.31
CA VAL A 99 -13.13 7.57 -4.88
C VAL A 99 -13.33 7.68 -3.37
N GLU A 100 -14.37 7.04 -2.84
CA GLU A 100 -14.73 7.06 -1.42
C GLU A 100 -13.71 6.30 -0.58
N GLY A 101 -13.27 5.12 -1.02
CA GLY A 101 -12.29 4.31 -0.30
C GLY A 101 -10.91 4.99 -0.22
N ASN A 102 -10.44 5.59 -1.31
CA ASN A 102 -9.18 6.35 -1.32
C ASN A 102 -9.25 7.60 -0.43
N ARG A 103 -10.39 8.29 -0.40
CA ARG A 103 -10.61 9.44 0.49
C ARG A 103 -10.65 9.02 1.95
N ALA A 104 -11.40 7.96 2.28
CA ALA A 104 -11.50 7.46 3.65
C ALA A 104 -10.13 6.99 4.17
N ALA A 105 -9.39 6.25 3.34
CA ALA A 105 -8.03 5.82 3.66
C ALA A 105 -7.09 7.01 3.90
N LYS A 106 -7.16 8.05 3.06
CA LYS A 106 -6.36 9.28 3.22
C LYS A 106 -6.63 9.97 4.55
N GLN A 107 -7.90 10.21 4.86
CA GLN A 107 -8.29 10.94 6.05
C GLN A 107 -7.96 10.18 7.33
N ASP A 108 -8.22 8.88 7.35
CA ASP A 108 -7.95 8.04 8.52
C ASP A 108 -6.45 7.80 8.72
N SER A 109 -5.70 7.51 7.65
CA SER A 109 -4.25 7.29 7.76
C SER A 109 -3.51 8.55 8.18
N ASP A 110 -3.88 9.73 7.66
CA ASP A 110 -3.32 11.01 8.11
C ASP A 110 -3.59 11.25 9.60
N ARG A 111 -4.83 11.02 10.03
CA ARG A 111 -5.22 11.16 11.44
C ARG A 111 -4.37 10.26 12.33
N ILE A 112 -4.30 8.96 12.01
CA ILE A 112 -3.52 7.98 12.78
C ILE A 112 -2.03 8.36 12.78
N LEU A 113 -1.48 8.73 11.62
CA LEU A 113 -0.09 9.14 11.48
C LEU A 113 0.23 10.32 12.40
N LEU A 114 -0.58 11.38 12.35
CA LEU A 114 -0.36 12.58 13.16
C LEU A 114 -0.52 12.29 14.67
N GLU A 115 -1.54 11.52 15.05
CA GLU A 115 -1.75 11.10 16.45
C GLU A 115 -0.55 10.31 16.99
N LYS A 116 -0.04 9.35 16.21
CA LYS A 116 1.10 8.50 16.60
C LYS A 116 2.39 9.30 16.65
N LEU A 117 2.66 10.15 15.66
CA LEU A 117 3.83 11.03 15.67
C LEU A 117 3.82 11.96 16.89
N ALA A 118 2.67 12.56 17.23
CA ALA A 118 2.55 13.39 18.43
C ALA A 118 2.79 12.60 19.73
N ALA A 119 2.31 11.35 19.80
CA ALA A 119 2.54 10.48 20.96
C ALA A 119 4.00 10.01 21.08
N TRP A 120 4.67 9.75 19.95
CA TRP A 120 6.05 9.26 19.92
C TRP A 120 7.07 10.39 20.07
N HIS A 121 6.70 11.60 19.67
CA HIS A 121 7.55 12.79 19.71
C HIS A 121 6.81 13.95 20.40
N PRO A 122 6.49 13.82 21.70
CA PRO A 122 5.87 14.91 22.45
C PRO A 122 6.83 16.12 22.46
N ALA A 123 6.27 17.33 22.32
CA ALA A 123 7.05 18.55 22.47
C ALA A 123 7.68 18.58 23.87
N HIS A 124 9.01 18.61 23.93
CA HIS A 124 9.79 18.77 25.15
C HIS A 124 9.82 20.23 25.61
#